data_AF-A0A0G1S7C0-F1
#
_entry.id   AF-A0A0G1S7C0-F1
#
_cell.length_a   1.000
_cell.length_b   1.000
_cell.length_c   1.000
_cell.angle_alpha   90.00
_cell.angle_beta   90.00
_cell.angle_gamma   90.00
#
_symmetry.space_group_name_H-M   'P 1'
#
loop_
_entity.id
_entity.type
_entity.pdbx_description
1 polymer ?
#
loop_
_entity_poly.entity_id
_entity_poly.type
_entity_poly.pdbx_seq_one_letter_code
_entity_poly.pdbx_strand_id
1 'polypeptide(L)'
;MLLFEKSTFGDIQKKIASLREKKGKEKETLSLINKAINFGQGLVVNLMWDRALVYQHLAMQEDSKPERRKNLRKRGWALAKMEASVGSAGKYIKENGLKEWESRYYRFLGRVYDYKRDFAKSVTAYKKAIPLVRLDPEFIKKGYPRWLEIEGFLSYALLMSGRIKEGYSLARKTYNKFDNSPEGRSLKEKDYYTWAIWKSGVVVRTFGVFLLGKYTFDKGEILSWLSEAEKDLTPSKNIRIWGDFSLRKDEVAALKRKLQEI
;
A
#
# COMPACT_ATOMS: atom_id res chain seq x y z
N MET A 1 13.52 -16.98 13.83
CA MET A 1 13.13 -15.64 13.31
C MET A 1 12.59 -14.74 14.41
N LEU A 2 11.84 -15.28 15.39
CA LEU A 2 11.45 -14.63 16.66
C LEU A 2 12.61 -13.93 17.42
N LEU A 3 13.84 -14.41 17.27
CA LEU A 3 15.04 -13.81 17.85
C LEU A 3 15.30 -12.37 17.36
N PHE A 4 14.91 -11.98 16.15
CA PHE A 4 15.19 -10.63 15.63
C PHE A 4 14.08 -9.62 15.91
N GLU A 5 12.88 -10.08 16.27
CA GLU A 5 11.74 -9.18 16.56
C GLU A 5 11.78 -8.62 17.99
N LYS A 6 12.55 -9.26 18.89
CA LYS A 6 12.66 -8.86 20.30
C LYS A 6 14.08 -8.52 20.75
N SER A 7 15.09 -8.80 19.93
CA SER A 7 16.49 -8.51 20.26
C SER A 7 16.96 -7.23 19.58
N THR A 8 17.73 -6.44 20.31
CA THR A 8 18.40 -5.26 19.74
C THR A 8 19.52 -5.69 18.80
N PHE A 9 19.97 -4.78 17.94
CA PHE A 9 21.16 -5.02 17.11
C PHE A 9 22.39 -5.39 17.95
N GLY A 10 22.55 -4.75 19.12
CA GLY A 10 23.62 -5.04 20.06
C GLY A 10 23.55 -6.48 20.61
N ASP A 11 22.36 -7.00 20.88
CA ASP A 11 22.19 -8.38 21.35
C ASP A 11 22.60 -9.40 20.28
N ILE A 12 22.27 -9.12 19.02
CA ILE A 12 22.65 -9.96 17.88
C ILE A 12 24.18 -9.98 17.73
N GLN A 13 24.84 -8.82 17.82
CA GLN A 13 26.29 -8.72 17.74
C GLN A 13 26.98 -9.48 18.88
N LYS A 14 26.50 -9.34 20.12
CA LYS A 14 27.01 -10.10 21.27
C LYS A 14 26.88 -11.61 21.07
N LYS A 15 25.75 -12.06 20.51
CA LYS A 15 25.52 -13.48 20.22
C LYS A 15 26.46 -14.00 19.12
N ILE A 16 26.66 -13.24 18.05
CA ILE A 16 27.62 -13.56 16.98
C ILE A 16 29.04 -13.64 17.57
N ALA A 17 29.43 -12.66 18.39
CA ALA A 17 30.71 -12.65 19.06
C ALA A 17 30.89 -13.87 19.98
N SER A 18 29.86 -14.28 20.74
CA SER A 18 29.95 -15.48 21.56
C SER A 18 30.06 -16.77 20.73
N LEU A 19 29.35 -16.86 19.59
CA LEU A 19 29.37 -18.05 18.74
C LEU A 19 30.69 -18.22 17.97
N ARG A 20 31.32 -17.13 17.50
CA ARG A 20 32.57 -17.21 16.74
C ARG A 20 33.76 -17.72 17.57
N GLU A 21 33.74 -17.55 18.89
CA GLU A 21 34.80 -18.04 19.78
C GLU A 21 34.67 -19.55 20.09
N LYS A 22 33.58 -20.22 19.66
CA LYS A 22 33.33 -21.64 19.92
C LYS A 22 33.76 -22.50 18.74
N LYS A 23 34.67 -23.45 18.96
CA LYS A 23 35.12 -24.43 17.96
C LYS A 23 33.93 -25.21 17.39
N GLY A 24 33.83 -25.31 16.05
CA GLY A 24 32.78 -26.09 15.37
C GLY A 24 31.43 -25.38 15.22
N LYS A 25 31.35 -24.07 15.53
CA LYS A 25 30.13 -23.25 15.41
C LYS A 25 30.11 -22.32 14.20
N GLU A 26 31.06 -22.46 13.27
CA GLU A 26 31.27 -21.56 12.13
C GLU A 26 30.01 -21.47 11.24
N LYS A 27 29.39 -22.62 10.91
CA LYS A 27 28.16 -22.66 10.11
C LYS A 27 26.98 -21.96 10.80
N GLU A 28 26.85 -22.12 12.12
CA GLU A 28 25.79 -21.48 12.91
C GLU A 28 26.02 -19.96 12.96
N THR A 29 27.27 -19.54 13.20
CA THR A 29 27.69 -18.13 13.20
C THR A 29 27.40 -17.47 11.85
N LEU A 30 27.81 -18.08 10.74
CA LEU A 30 27.56 -17.57 9.39
C LEU A 30 26.06 -17.50 9.07
N SER A 31 25.28 -18.51 9.49
CA SER A 31 23.81 -18.48 9.33
C SER A 31 23.18 -17.32 10.08
N LEU A 32 23.66 -17.02 11.30
CA LEU A 32 23.16 -15.91 12.11
C LEU A 32 23.55 -14.55 11.50
N ILE A 33 24.78 -14.41 11.01
CA ILE A 33 25.26 -13.21 10.30
C ILE A 33 24.38 -12.95 9.07
N ASN A 34 24.15 -13.95 8.23
CA ASN A 34 23.35 -13.78 7.01
C ASN A 34 21.89 -13.38 7.34
N LYS A 35 21.31 -13.96 8.39
CA LYS A 35 19.97 -13.56 8.86
C LYS A 35 19.95 -12.11 9.35
N ALA A 36 21.01 -11.66 10.05
CA ALA A 36 21.12 -10.29 10.51
C ALA A 36 21.29 -9.29 9.36
N ILE A 37 22.09 -9.64 8.35
CA ILE A 37 22.26 -8.83 7.12
C ILE A 37 20.91 -8.70 6.39
N ASN A 38 20.22 -9.81 6.13
CA ASN A 38 18.91 -9.80 5.46
C ASN A 38 17.87 -8.97 6.23
N PHE A 39 17.87 -9.06 7.57
CA PHE A 39 17.01 -8.25 8.41
C PHE A 39 17.31 -6.75 8.28
N GLY A 40 18.59 -6.37 8.36
CA GLY A 40 19.03 -4.99 8.20
C GLY A 40 18.70 -4.41 6.82
N GLN A 41 18.94 -5.18 5.76
CA GLN A 41 18.58 -4.80 4.39
C GLN A 41 17.07 -4.56 4.24
N GLY A 42 16.23 -5.44 4.81
CA GLY A 42 14.78 -5.26 4.82
C GLY A 42 14.32 -4.02 5.60
N LEU A 43 14.99 -3.69 6.71
CA LEU A 43 14.72 -2.47 7.46
C LEU A 43 15.03 -1.21 6.63
N VAL A 44 16.18 -1.18 5.96
CA VAL A 44 16.57 -0.06 5.08
C VAL A 44 15.54 0.16 3.98
N VAL A 45 15.12 -0.92 3.31
CA VAL A 45 14.09 -0.85 2.26
C VAL A 45 12.77 -0.28 2.81
N ASN A 46 12.31 -0.74 3.97
CA ASN A 46 11.08 -0.24 4.59
C ASN A 46 11.17 1.25 4.96
N LEU A 47 12.28 1.71 5.52
CA LEU A 47 12.46 3.13 5.85
C LEU A 47 12.39 4.03 4.61
N MET A 48 12.87 3.54 3.45
CA MET A 48 12.73 4.28 2.18
C MET A 48 11.26 4.33 1.71
N TRP A 49 10.47 3.29 1.97
CA TRP A 49 9.02 3.30 1.74
C TRP A 49 8.28 4.26 2.65
N ASP A 50 8.61 4.26 3.94
CA ASP A 50 8.01 5.18 4.91
C ASP A 50 8.32 6.64 4.53
N ARG A 51 9.56 6.91 4.11
CA ARG A 51 9.93 8.21 3.56
C ARG A 51 9.10 8.60 2.33
N ALA A 52 8.86 7.66 1.40
CA ALA A 52 8.00 7.90 0.25
C ALA A 52 6.53 8.18 0.68
N LEU A 53 6.00 7.46 1.68
CA LEU A 53 4.66 7.66 2.22
C LEU A 53 4.50 9.03 2.90
N VAL A 54 5.51 9.50 3.65
CA VAL A 54 5.49 10.84 4.24
C VAL A 54 5.40 11.91 3.15
N TYR A 55 6.20 11.80 2.09
CA TYR A 55 6.12 12.73 0.95
C TYR A 55 4.80 12.62 0.18
N GLN A 56 4.23 11.41 0.08
CA GLN A 56 2.90 11.20 -0.46
C GLN A 56 1.85 11.98 0.36
N HIS A 57 1.89 11.88 1.69
CA HIS A 57 0.97 12.62 2.57
C HIS A 57 1.12 14.14 2.40
N LEU A 58 2.35 14.65 2.26
CA LEU A 58 2.58 16.07 1.99
C LEU A 58 1.97 16.53 0.66
N ALA A 59 2.03 15.70 -0.39
CA ALA A 59 1.35 15.99 -1.65
C ALA A 59 -0.18 15.95 -1.49
N MET A 60 -0.71 14.95 -0.78
CA MET A 60 -2.15 14.81 -0.50
C MET A 60 -2.70 15.99 0.30
N GLN A 61 -1.95 16.52 1.25
CA GLN A 61 -2.32 17.72 2.02
C GLN A 61 -2.42 18.97 1.15
N GLU A 62 -1.61 19.09 0.10
CA GLU A 62 -1.78 20.19 -0.86
C GLU A 62 -2.95 19.91 -1.81
N ASP A 63 -3.18 18.66 -2.20
CA ASP A 63 -4.31 18.26 -3.06
C ASP A 63 -5.68 18.47 -2.39
N SER A 64 -5.77 18.35 -1.06
CA SER A 64 -7.02 18.54 -0.31
C SER A 64 -7.40 20.01 -0.09
N LYS A 65 -6.50 20.96 -0.36
CA LYS A 65 -6.78 22.39 -0.19
C LYS A 65 -7.67 22.92 -1.31
N PRO A 66 -8.48 23.97 -1.06
CA PRO A 66 -9.13 24.74 -2.11
C PRO A 66 -8.11 25.28 -3.11
N GLU A 67 -8.46 25.35 -4.41
CA GLU A 67 -7.53 25.71 -5.49
C GLU A 67 -6.71 26.99 -5.20
N ARG A 68 -7.39 28.04 -4.71
CA ARG A 68 -6.77 29.32 -4.31
C ARG A 68 -5.74 29.24 -3.18
N ARG A 69 -5.68 28.14 -2.44
CA ARG A 69 -4.77 27.90 -1.30
C ARG A 69 -3.73 26.81 -1.60
N LYS A 70 -3.76 26.19 -2.77
CA LYS A 70 -2.82 25.11 -3.12
C LYS A 70 -1.43 25.69 -3.35
N ASN A 71 -0.42 25.13 -2.68
CA ASN A 71 0.96 25.46 -2.97
C ASN A 71 1.53 24.44 -3.97
N LEU A 72 1.44 24.76 -5.27
CA LEU A 72 1.88 23.87 -6.35
C LEU A 72 3.39 23.59 -6.31
N ARG A 73 4.21 24.55 -5.83
CA ARG A 73 5.65 24.35 -5.66
C ARG A 73 5.95 23.32 -4.57
N LYS A 74 5.27 23.44 -3.42
CA LYS A 74 5.40 22.47 -2.31
C LYS A 74 4.89 21.09 -2.72
N ARG A 75 3.76 21.03 -3.45
CA ARG A 75 3.25 19.78 -4.04
C ARG A 75 4.27 19.14 -4.98
N GLY A 76 4.81 19.91 -5.92
CA GLY A 76 5.82 19.43 -6.87
C GLY A 76 7.10 18.93 -6.19
N TRP A 77 7.59 19.66 -5.19
CA TRP A 77 8.72 19.23 -4.36
C TRP A 77 8.43 17.91 -3.63
N ALA A 78 7.25 17.76 -3.03
CA ALA A 78 6.87 16.53 -2.34
C ALA A 78 6.85 15.33 -3.30
N LEU A 79 6.28 15.50 -4.51
CA LEU A 79 6.28 14.44 -5.51
C LEU A 79 7.69 14.07 -6.01
N ALA A 80 8.57 15.05 -6.21
CA ALA A 80 9.96 14.78 -6.56
C ALA A 80 10.69 13.98 -5.46
N LYS A 81 10.44 14.30 -4.18
CA LYS A 81 11.02 13.59 -3.04
C LYS A 81 10.42 12.19 -2.83
N MET A 82 9.13 12.02 -3.11
CA MET A 82 8.49 10.70 -3.15
C MET A 82 9.15 9.83 -4.21
N GLU A 83 9.28 10.31 -5.45
CA GLU A 83 9.93 9.60 -6.54
C GLU A 83 11.40 9.27 -6.24
N ALA A 84 12.17 10.22 -5.72
CA ALA A 84 13.56 9.99 -5.34
C ALA A 84 13.69 8.90 -4.26
N SER A 85 12.74 8.85 -3.31
CA SER A 85 12.72 7.81 -2.28
C SER A 85 12.45 6.42 -2.88
N VAL A 86 11.48 6.34 -3.80
CA VAL A 86 11.17 5.09 -4.52
C VAL A 86 12.33 4.66 -5.41
N GLY A 87 12.99 5.59 -6.10
CA GLY A 87 14.18 5.34 -6.91
C GLY A 87 15.36 4.84 -6.07
N SER A 88 15.57 5.43 -4.90
CA SER A 88 16.62 4.99 -3.96
C SER A 88 16.39 3.55 -3.51
N ALA A 89 15.14 3.19 -3.18
CA ALA A 89 14.78 1.84 -2.78
C ALA A 89 14.96 0.84 -3.93
N GLY A 90 14.53 1.20 -5.14
CA GLY A 90 14.74 0.35 -6.32
C GLY A 90 16.22 0.10 -6.62
N LYS A 91 17.05 1.14 -6.52
CA LYS A 91 18.52 1.02 -6.66
C LYS A 91 19.09 0.08 -5.60
N TYR A 92 18.74 0.29 -4.34
CA TYR A 92 19.21 -0.53 -3.22
C TYR A 92 18.79 -2.01 -3.37
N ILE A 93 17.53 -2.25 -3.75
CA ILE A 93 17.00 -3.60 -4.02
C ILE A 93 17.81 -4.29 -5.10
N LYS A 94 18.08 -3.61 -6.21
CA LYS A 94 18.85 -4.15 -7.33
C LYS A 94 20.29 -4.46 -6.93
N GLU A 95 20.97 -3.53 -6.27
CA GLU A 95 22.37 -3.67 -5.88
C GLU A 95 22.59 -4.79 -4.85
N ASN A 96 21.59 -5.08 -4.02
CA ASN A 96 21.67 -6.10 -2.98
C ASN A 96 20.94 -7.41 -3.35
N GLY A 97 20.41 -7.53 -4.57
CA GLY A 97 19.73 -8.75 -5.03
C GLY A 97 18.44 -9.09 -4.28
N LEU A 98 17.73 -8.09 -3.75
CA LEU A 98 16.59 -8.24 -2.84
C LEU A 98 15.26 -8.45 -3.59
N LYS A 99 15.21 -9.47 -4.46
CA LYS A 99 14.09 -9.72 -5.39
C LYS A 99 12.72 -9.80 -4.72
N GLU A 100 12.67 -10.26 -3.48
CA GLU A 100 11.46 -10.36 -2.68
C GLU A 100 10.78 -8.99 -2.44
N TRP A 101 11.50 -7.88 -2.61
CA TRP A 101 10.98 -6.52 -2.44
C TRP A 101 10.50 -5.85 -3.74
N GLU A 102 10.68 -6.50 -4.90
CA GLU A 102 10.34 -5.91 -6.20
C GLU A 102 8.84 -5.60 -6.33
N SER A 103 7.97 -6.43 -5.74
CA SER A 103 6.52 -6.17 -5.73
C SER A 103 6.19 -4.81 -5.10
N ARG A 104 6.84 -4.46 -3.98
CA ARG A 104 6.68 -3.16 -3.32
C ARG A 104 7.25 -2.04 -4.16
N TYR A 105 8.44 -2.24 -4.74
CA TYR A 105 9.03 -1.25 -5.63
C TYR A 105 8.07 -0.85 -6.75
N TYR A 106 7.53 -1.82 -7.48
CA TYR A 106 6.57 -1.54 -8.55
C TYR A 106 5.24 -0.97 -8.03
N ARG A 107 4.76 -1.40 -6.86
CA ARG A 107 3.59 -0.80 -6.20
C ARG A 107 3.81 0.69 -5.90
N PHE A 108 4.96 1.05 -5.35
CA PHE A 108 5.29 2.45 -5.02
C PHE A 108 5.56 3.28 -6.27
N LEU A 109 6.21 2.70 -7.27
CA LEU A 109 6.45 3.35 -8.56
C LEU A 109 5.13 3.66 -9.27
N GLY A 110 4.17 2.72 -9.26
CA GLY A 110 2.82 2.97 -9.77
C GLY A 110 2.13 4.14 -9.07
N ARG A 111 2.28 4.25 -7.74
CA ARG A 111 1.72 5.40 -6.99
C ARG A 111 2.37 6.72 -7.39
N VAL A 112 3.68 6.76 -7.60
CA VAL A 112 4.37 7.97 -8.11
C VAL A 112 3.75 8.40 -9.44
N TYR A 113 3.55 7.46 -10.36
CA TYR A 113 2.94 7.73 -11.65
C TYR A 113 1.48 8.20 -11.55
N ASP A 114 0.69 7.65 -10.63
CA ASP A 114 -0.69 8.12 -10.38
C ASP A 114 -0.70 9.61 -10.00
N TYR A 115 0.16 10.03 -9.07
CA TYR A 115 0.22 11.43 -8.63
C TYR A 115 0.74 12.38 -9.71
N LYS A 116 1.58 11.87 -10.62
CA LYS A 116 2.06 12.58 -11.80
C LYS A 116 1.09 12.51 -12.99
N ARG A 117 -0.05 11.82 -12.84
CA ARG A 117 -1.06 11.59 -13.88
C ARG A 117 -0.54 10.81 -15.09
N ASP A 118 0.53 10.03 -14.93
CA ASP A 118 1.06 9.14 -15.97
C ASP A 118 0.44 7.74 -15.83
N PHE A 119 -0.87 7.66 -16.07
CA PHE A 119 -1.65 6.46 -15.78
C PHE A 119 -1.24 5.24 -16.63
N ALA A 120 -0.67 5.46 -17.82
CA ALA A 120 -0.12 4.38 -18.64
C ALA A 120 1.06 3.68 -17.95
N LYS A 121 1.99 4.47 -17.37
CA LYS A 121 3.07 3.90 -16.56
C LYS A 121 2.58 3.32 -15.24
N SER A 122 1.58 3.92 -14.60
CA SER A 122 0.94 3.34 -13.41
C SER A 122 0.42 1.92 -13.67
N VAL A 123 -0.36 1.74 -14.73
CA VAL A 123 -0.91 0.43 -15.13
C VAL A 123 0.21 -0.59 -15.33
N THR A 124 1.27 -0.19 -16.05
CA THR A 124 2.43 -1.06 -16.29
C THR A 124 3.10 -1.48 -14.99
N ALA A 125 3.32 -0.53 -14.07
CA ALA A 125 3.94 -0.80 -12.78
C ALA A 125 3.09 -1.75 -11.92
N TYR A 126 1.78 -1.49 -11.79
CA TYR A 126 0.90 -2.36 -11.01
C TYR A 126 0.79 -3.78 -11.57
N LYS A 127 0.72 -3.92 -12.90
CA LYS A 127 0.73 -5.25 -13.55
C LYS A 127 2.03 -6.03 -13.27
N LYS A 128 3.18 -5.34 -13.17
CA LYS A 128 4.44 -5.97 -12.74
C LYS A 128 4.44 -6.35 -11.26
N ALA A 129 3.84 -5.52 -10.40
CA ALA A 129 3.84 -5.73 -8.95
C ALA A 129 3.04 -6.98 -8.52
N ILE A 130 1.84 -7.18 -9.09
CA ILE A 130 0.88 -8.22 -8.69
C ILE A 130 1.48 -9.64 -8.65
N PRO A 131 2.10 -10.17 -9.73
CA PRO A 131 2.63 -11.54 -9.72
C PRO A 131 3.78 -11.73 -8.74
N LEU A 132 4.48 -10.65 -8.37
CA LEU A 132 5.63 -10.67 -7.46
C LEU A 132 5.23 -10.66 -5.98
N VAL A 133 3.95 -10.41 -5.64
CA VAL A 133 3.52 -10.30 -4.23
C VAL A 133 3.77 -11.60 -3.46
N ARG A 134 3.73 -12.76 -4.12
CA ARG A 134 4.00 -14.06 -3.47
C ARG A 134 5.44 -14.19 -2.96
N LEU A 135 6.36 -13.38 -3.47
CA LEU A 135 7.73 -13.31 -2.99
C LEU A 135 7.87 -12.32 -1.81
N ASP A 136 6.92 -11.42 -1.59
CA ASP A 136 7.01 -10.36 -0.58
C ASP A 136 7.20 -10.95 0.83
N PRO A 137 8.18 -10.47 1.63
CA PRO A 137 8.41 -10.95 2.98
C PRO A 137 7.16 -10.89 3.87
N GLU A 138 6.28 -9.92 3.69
CA GLU A 138 5.05 -9.80 4.48
C GLU A 138 3.98 -10.78 4.03
N PHE A 139 3.94 -11.13 2.75
CA PHE A 139 3.11 -12.26 2.31
C PHE A 139 3.65 -13.56 2.90
N ILE A 140 4.96 -13.83 2.79
CA ILE A 140 5.57 -15.06 3.32
C ILE A 140 5.38 -15.17 4.84
N LYS A 141 5.54 -14.06 5.57
CA LYS A 141 5.50 -14.06 7.04
C LYS A 141 4.09 -13.95 7.63
N LYS A 142 3.23 -13.14 7.03
CA LYS A 142 1.90 -12.80 7.59
C LYS A 142 0.74 -13.24 6.70
N GLY A 143 1.00 -13.62 5.46
CA GLY A 143 -0.01 -13.96 4.46
C GLY A 143 -0.74 -12.73 3.92
N TYR A 144 -0.15 -11.54 3.94
CA TYR A 144 -0.82 -10.31 3.50
C TYR A 144 -1.01 -10.29 1.98
N PRO A 145 -2.26 -10.32 1.47
CA PRO A 145 -2.54 -10.42 0.04
C PRO A 145 -2.49 -9.05 -0.63
N ARG A 146 -1.31 -8.43 -0.67
CA ARG A 146 -1.13 -7.06 -1.19
C ARG A 146 -1.56 -6.89 -2.65
N TRP A 147 -1.73 -7.98 -3.41
CA TRP A 147 -2.33 -7.89 -4.74
C TRP A 147 -3.75 -7.30 -4.69
N LEU A 148 -4.53 -7.47 -3.62
CA LEU A 148 -5.85 -6.85 -3.48
C LEU A 148 -5.74 -5.31 -3.39
N GLU A 149 -4.77 -4.80 -2.64
CA GLU A 149 -4.45 -3.35 -2.60
C GLU A 149 -4.07 -2.85 -4.01
N ILE A 150 -3.15 -3.57 -4.66
CA ILE A 150 -2.58 -3.17 -5.94
C ILE A 150 -3.62 -3.25 -7.06
N GLU A 151 -4.50 -4.25 -7.06
CA GLU A 151 -5.62 -4.33 -7.99
C GLU A 151 -6.58 -3.13 -7.83
N GLY A 152 -6.78 -2.66 -6.60
CA GLY A 152 -7.54 -1.43 -6.34
C GLY A 152 -6.86 -0.15 -6.86
N PHE A 153 -5.53 -0.12 -6.91
CA PHE A 153 -4.80 0.98 -7.58
C PHE A 153 -4.81 0.83 -9.10
N LEU A 154 -4.70 -0.40 -9.60
CA LEU A 154 -4.76 -0.70 -11.02
C LEU A 154 -6.12 -0.34 -11.60
N SER A 155 -7.22 -0.66 -10.91
CA SER A 155 -8.57 -0.26 -11.35
C SER A 155 -8.68 1.25 -11.45
N TYR A 156 -8.19 2.00 -10.46
CA TYR A 156 -8.11 3.46 -10.49
C TYR A 156 -7.31 3.98 -11.69
N ALA A 157 -6.10 3.46 -11.92
CA ALA A 157 -5.27 3.89 -13.05
C ALA A 157 -5.93 3.58 -14.40
N LEU A 158 -6.60 2.44 -14.53
CA LEU A 158 -7.38 2.09 -15.72
C LEU A 158 -8.51 3.09 -15.97
N LEU A 159 -9.31 3.40 -14.93
CA LEU A 159 -10.38 4.39 -15.01
C LEU A 159 -9.85 5.76 -15.44
N MET A 160 -8.77 6.24 -14.80
CA MET A 160 -8.16 7.54 -15.11
C MET A 160 -7.52 7.59 -16.50
N SER A 161 -7.12 6.44 -17.06
CA SER A 161 -6.64 6.34 -18.44
C SER A 161 -7.75 6.25 -19.50
N GLY A 162 -9.02 6.39 -19.10
CA GLY A 162 -10.18 6.28 -20.01
C GLY A 162 -10.64 4.85 -20.30
N ARG A 163 -10.00 3.82 -19.71
CA ARG A 163 -10.38 2.40 -19.86
C ARG A 163 -11.50 2.04 -18.90
N ILE A 164 -12.64 2.74 -19.01
CA ILE A 164 -13.71 2.76 -18.01
C ILE A 164 -14.27 1.37 -17.72
N LYS A 165 -14.67 0.62 -18.75
CA LYS A 165 -15.27 -0.72 -18.60
C LYS A 165 -14.33 -1.68 -17.87
N GLU A 166 -13.06 -1.68 -18.25
CA GLU A 166 -12.04 -2.55 -17.66
C GLU A 166 -11.71 -2.16 -16.21
N GLY A 167 -11.50 -0.86 -15.97
CA GLY A 167 -11.23 -0.34 -14.62
C GLY A 167 -12.38 -0.60 -13.67
N TYR A 168 -13.62 -0.38 -14.11
CA TYR A 168 -14.80 -0.62 -13.28
C TYR A 168 -15.03 -2.11 -13.00
N SER A 169 -14.89 -2.96 -14.02
CA SER A 169 -15.00 -4.42 -13.85
C SER A 169 -13.96 -4.95 -12.85
N LEU A 170 -12.71 -4.47 -12.95
CA LEU A 170 -11.67 -4.83 -11.99
C LEU A 170 -12.00 -4.33 -10.58
N ALA A 171 -12.46 -3.08 -10.43
CA ALA A 171 -12.87 -2.55 -9.13
C ALA A 171 -13.95 -3.41 -8.46
N ARG A 172 -15.00 -3.80 -9.18
CA ARG A 172 -16.07 -4.72 -8.69
C ARG A 172 -15.52 -6.06 -8.27
N LYS A 173 -14.67 -6.65 -9.11
CA LYS A 173 -14.05 -7.94 -8.81
C LYS A 173 -13.18 -7.85 -7.55
N THR A 174 -12.34 -6.83 -7.44
CA THR A 174 -11.44 -6.65 -6.30
C THR A 174 -12.18 -6.33 -5.02
N TYR A 175 -13.19 -5.46 -5.08
CA TYR A 175 -14.06 -5.15 -3.93
C TYR A 175 -14.72 -6.42 -3.38
N ASN A 176 -15.30 -7.25 -4.27
CA ASN A 176 -15.90 -8.53 -3.89
C ASN A 176 -14.88 -9.52 -3.28
N LYS A 177 -13.65 -9.60 -3.83
CA LYS A 177 -12.59 -10.48 -3.29
C LYS A 177 -12.27 -10.18 -1.83
N PHE A 178 -12.38 -8.93 -1.36
CA PHE A 178 -12.09 -8.61 0.05
C PHE A 178 -12.99 -9.36 1.04
N ASP A 179 -14.23 -9.67 0.67
CA ASP A 179 -15.16 -10.41 1.52
C ASP A 179 -15.20 -11.90 1.20
N ASN A 180 -15.06 -12.28 -0.08
CA ASN A 180 -15.38 -13.64 -0.52
C ASN A 180 -14.17 -14.52 -0.84
N SER A 181 -12.98 -13.94 -1.03
CA SER A 181 -11.76 -14.74 -1.22
C SER A 181 -11.21 -15.27 0.11
N PRO A 182 -10.55 -16.44 0.13
CA PRO A 182 -9.82 -16.92 1.30
C PRO A 182 -8.84 -15.88 1.85
N GLU A 183 -8.14 -15.18 0.96
CA GLU A 183 -7.11 -14.23 1.36
C GLU A 183 -7.71 -12.91 1.89
N GLY A 184 -8.81 -12.45 1.31
CA GLY A 184 -9.58 -11.31 1.82
C GLY A 184 -10.11 -11.55 3.22
N ARG A 185 -10.72 -12.73 3.45
CA ARG A 185 -11.21 -13.15 4.78
C ARG A 185 -10.07 -13.29 5.79
N SER A 186 -8.97 -13.92 5.40
CA SER A 186 -7.79 -14.06 6.27
C SER A 186 -7.21 -12.69 6.65
N LEU A 187 -7.16 -11.72 5.72
CA LEU A 187 -6.72 -10.37 6.04
C LEU A 187 -7.68 -9.68 7.00
N LYS A 188 -9.00 -9.79 6.80
CA LYS A 188 -10.02 -9.22 7.69
C LYS A 188 -9.88 -9.70 9.13
N GLU A 189 -9.63 -10.99 9.31
CA GLU A 189 -9.45 -11.61 10.63
C GLU A 189 -8.14 -11.19 11.31
N LYS A 190 -7.03 -11.13 10.56
CA LYS A 190 -5.69 -10.86 11.11
C LYS A 190 -5.40 -9.38 11.32
N ASP A 191 -5.86 -8.54 10.40
CA ASP A 191 -5.65 -7.09 10.41
C ASP A 191 -6.84 -6.39 9.76
N TYR A 192 -7.90 -6.29 10.55
CA TYR A 192 -9.14 -5.63 10.15
C TYR A 192 -8.90 -4.19 9.67
N TYR A 193 -7.97 -3.46 10.30
CA TYR A 193 -7.69 -2.08 9.91
C TYR A 193 -7.15 -2.00 8.48
N THR A 194 -6.14 -2.80 8.16
CA THR A 194 -5.58 -2.85 6.80
C THR A 194 -6.62 -3.30 5.79
N TRP A 195 -7.39 -4.35 6.12
CA TRP A 195 -8.51 -4.81 5.31
C TRP A 195 -9.51 -3.68 4.99
N ALA A 196 -9.99 -2.98 6.02
CA ALA A 196 -11.00 -1.92 5.88
C ALA A 196 -10.47 -0.74 5.05
N ILE A 197 -9.23 -0.30 5.29
CA ILE A 197 -8.60 0.79 4.52
C ILE A 197 -8.42 0.41 3.05
N TRP A 198 -8.00 -0.82 2.76
CA TRP A 198 -7.77 -1.26 1.39
C TRP A 198 -9.09 -1.43 0.63
N LYS A 199 -10.07 -2.11 1.23
CA LYS A 199 -11.41 -2.32 0.64
C LYS A 199 -12.11 -0.99 0.37
N SER A 200 -12.24 -0.14 1.38
CA SER A 200 -12.85 1.21 1.22
C SER A 200 -12.07 2.09 0.24
N GLY A 201 -10.76 1.89 0.11
CA GLY A 201 -9.95 2.57 -0.89
C GLY A 201 -10.32 2.23 -2.33
N VAL A 202 -10.87 1.04 -2.62
CA VAL A 202 -11.41 0.71 -3.94
C VAL A 202 -12.63 1.58 -4.24
N VAL A 203 -13.53 1.71 -3.27
CA VAL A 203 -14.75 2.53 -3.36
C VAL A 203 -14.42 3.99 -3.62
N VAL A 204 -13.59 4.57 -2.75
CA VAL A 204 -13.23 6.00 -2.82
C VAL A 204 -12.60 6.37 -4.16
N ARG A 205 -11.67 5.54 -4.64
CA ARG A 205 -10.99 5.81 -5.92
C ARG A 205 -11.93 5.66 -7.10
N THR A 206 -12.71 4.58 -7.14
CA THR A 206 -13.61 4.28 -8.26
C THR A 206 -14.62 5.39 -8.47
N PHE A 207 -15.35 5.76 -7.40
CA PHE A 207 -16.41 6.75 -7.50
C PHE A 207 -15.89 8.19 -7.49
N GLY A 208 -14.70 8.42 -6.92
CA GLY A 208 -13.96 9.65 -7.13
C GLY A 208 -13.72 9.94 -8.62
N VAL A 209 -13.38 8.93 -9.42
CA VAL A 209 -13.25 9.11 -10.89
C VAL A 209 -14.59 9.40 -11.55
N PHE A 210 -15.64 8.68 -11.19
CA PHE A 210 -16.97 8.87 -11.80
C PHE A 210 -17.53 10.27 -11.59
N LEU A 211 -17.39 10.80 -10.37
CA LEU A 211 -17.80 12.16 -10.05
C LEU A 211 -16.95 13.22 -10.76
N LEU A 212 -15.66 12.96 -11.01
CA LEU A 212 -14.78 13.89 -11.74
C LEU A 212 -15.01 13.86 -13.26
N GLY A 213 -15.26 12.69 -13.83
CA GLY A 213 -15.31 12.49 -15.27
C GLY A 213 -16.69 12.59 -15.91
N LYS A 214 -17.74 12.93 -15.15
CA LYS A 214 -19.14 12.98 -15.61
C LYS A 214 -19.56 11.71 -16.37
N TYR A 215 -19.07 10.55 -15.94
CA TYR A 215 -19.46 9.27 -16.51
C TYR A 215 -20.89 8.91 -16.06
N THR A 216 -21.62 8.14 -16.87
CA THR A 216 -22.90 7.56 -16.43
C THR A 216 -22.64 6.47 -15.40
N PHE A 217 -23.35 6.52 -14.27
CA PHE A 217 -23.24 5.55 -13.20
C PHE A 217 -24.59 5.31 -12.52
N ASP A 218 -24.73 4.15 -11.89
CA ASP A 218 -25.87 3.85 -11.04
C ASP A 218 -25.66 4.48 -9.65
N LYS A 219 -26.39 5.56 -9.35
CA LYS A 219 -26.32 6.26 -8.07
C LYS A 219 -26.66 5.35 -6.88
N GLY A 220 -27.57 4.39 -7.07
CA GLY A 220 -27.95 3.41 -6.04
C GLY A 220 -26.80 2.45 -5.73
N GLU A 221 -26.12 1.93 -6.76
CA GLU A 221 -24.92 1.09 -6.58
C GLU A 221 -23.80 1.84 -5.84
N ILE A 222 -23.54 3.10 -6.20
CA ILE A 222 -22.54 3.94 -5.52
C ILE A 222 -22.89 4.14 -4.04
N LEU A 223 -24.14 4.51 -3.75
CA LEU A 223 -24.61 4.73 -2.37
C LEU A 223 -24.52 3.47 -1.52
N SER A 224 -24.83 2.31 -2.09
CA SER A 224 -24.70 1.01 -1.44
C SER A 224 -23.25 0.75 -1.02
N TRP A 225 -22.31 0.85 -1.95
CA TRP A 225 -20.87 0.65 -1.68
C TRP A 225 -20.30 1.67 -0.68
N LEU A 226 -20.68 2.95 -0.77
CA LEU A 226 -20.24 3.96 0.18
C LEU A 226 -20.79 3.69 1.59
N SER A 227 -22.00 3.15 1.70
CA SER A 227 -22.60 2.79 2.99
C SER A 227 -21.98 1.53 3.59
N GLU A 228 -21.62 0.54 2.77
CA GLU A 228 -20.83 -0.60 3.22
C GLU A 228 -19.44 -0.16 3.70
N ALA A 229 -18.75 0.70 2.93
CA ALA A 229 -17.46 1.24 3.33
C ALA A 229 -17.54 1.98 4.68
N GLU A 230 -18.58 2.76 4.93
CA GLU A 230 -18.79 3.44 6.21
C GLU A 230 -19.00 2.46 7.38
N LYS A 231 -19.77 1.38 7.16
CA LYS A 231 -19.93 0.30 8.14
C LYS A 231 -18.59 -0.36 8.46
N ASP A 232 -17.80 -0.68 7.44
CA ASP A 232 -16.48 -1.30 7.60
C ASP A 232 -15.46 -0.39 8.31
N LEU A 233 -15.66 0.93 8.28
CA LEU A 233 -14.82 1.90 8.99
C LEU A 233 -15.34 2.21 10.41
N THR A 234 -16.43 1.56 10.82
CA THR A 234 -17.06 1.71 12.14
C THR A 234 -17.21 0.33 12.79
N PRO A 235 -16.09 -0.39 13.04
CA PRO A 235 -16.14 -1.74 13.56
C PRO A 235 -16.77 -1.81 14.96
N SER A 236 -17.32 -2.98 15.29
CA SER A 236 -17.78 -3.27 16.65
C SER A 236 -16.64 -3.19 17.66
N LYS A 237 -16.97 -2.86 18.92
CA LYS A 237 -15.99 -2.59 20.00
C LYS A 237 -15.01 -3.75 20.29
N ASN A 238 -15.34 -4.97 19.89
CA ASN A 238 -14.52 -6.17 20.08
C ASN A 238 -13.47 -6.39 18.98
N ILE A 239 -13.49 -5.61 17.90
CA ILE A 239 -12.50 -5.72 16.82
C ILE A 239 -11.30 -4.84 17.16
N ARG A 240 -10.11 -5.45 17.20
CA ARG A 240 -8.86 -4.72 17.41
C ARG A 240 -8.47 -3.95 16.16
N ILE A 241 -8.31 -2.64 16.31
CA ILE A 241 -7.78 -1.72 15.28
C ILE A 241 -6.61 -0.93 15.86
N TRP A 242 -5.71 -0.46 14.99
CA TRP A 242 -4.52 0.32 15.39
C TRP A 242 -4.61 1.81 15.00
N GLY A 243 -5.72 2.25 14.42
CA GLY A 243 -6.01 3.65 14.10
C GLY A 243 -7.52 3.90 13.99
N ASP A 244 -7.93 5.16 13.78
CA ASP A 244 -9.33 5.62 13.89
C ASP A 244 -10.11 5.73 12.56
N PHE A 245 -9.42 5.51 11.45
CA PHE A 245 -9.90 5.67 10.08
C PHE A 245 -10.30 7.10 9.67
N SER A 246 -9.94 8.12 10.44
CA SER A 246 -10.34 9.53 10.23
C SER A 246 -10.24 9.99 8.77
N LEU A 247 -9.05 9.89 8.17
CA LEU A 247 -8.82 10.27 6.77
C LEU A 247 -9.76 9.56 5.78
N ARG A 248 -10.00 8.26 5.97
CA ARG A 248 -10.84 7.48 5.07
C ARG A 248 -12.33 7.80 5.27
N LYS A 249 -12.75 8.02 6.51
CA LYS A 249 -14.12 8.47 6.84
C LYS A 249 -14.42 9.81 6.16
N ASP A 250 -13.47 10.75 6.21
CA ASP A 250 -13.61 12.05 5.54
C ASP A 250 -13.75 11.92 4.02
N GLU A 251 -12.97 11.04 3.39
CA GLU A 251 -13.08 10.76 1.95
C GLU A 251 -14.46 10.18 1.57
N VAL A 252 -14.94 9.19 2.33
CA VAL A 252 -16.27 8.58 2.11
C VAL A 252 -17.38 9.60 2.29
N ALA A 253 -17.33 10.38 3.36
CA ALA A 253 -18.32 11.44 3.63
C ALA A 253 -18.31 12.52 2.54
N ALA A 254 -17.12 12.91 2.05
CA ALA A 254 -17.00 13.88 0.97
C ALA A 254 -17.62 13.38 -0.35
N LEU A 255 -17.46 12.09 -0.68
CA LEU A 255 -18.09 11.51 -1.86
C LEU A 255 -19.61 11.44 -1.72
N LYS A 256 -20.12 11.07 -0.54
CA LYS A 256 -21.57 11.06 -0.27
C LYS A 256 -22.19 12.44 -0.46
N ARG A 257 -21.56 13.50 0.09
CA ARG A 257 -22.02 14.89 -0.10
C ARG A 257 -22.08 15.28 -1.57
N LYS A 258 -21.01 15.03 -2.33
CA LYS A 258 -20.98 15.31 -3.78
C LYS A 258 -22.06 14.56 -4.56
N LEU A 259 -22.39 13.35 -4.15
CA LEU A 259 -23.43 12.56 -4.80
C LEU A 259 -24.85 13.05 -4.49
N GLN A 260 -25.04 13.80 -3.40
CA GLN A 260 -26.32 14.46 -3.07
C GLN A 260 -26.52 15.75 -3.88
N GLU A 261 -25.43 16.38 -4.33
CA GLU A 261 -25.44 17.61 -5.14
C GLU A 261 -25.72 17.37 -6.65
N ILE A 262 -25.72 16.10 -7.09
CA ILE A 262 -25.96 15.64 -8.47
C ILE A 262 -27.25 14.82 -8.52
#